data_AF-A0A934YKS4-F1
#
_entry.id   AF-A0A934YKS4-F1
#
_cell.length_a   1.000
_cell.length_b   1.000
_cell.length_c   1.000
_cell.angle_alpha   90.00
_cell.angle_beta   90.00
_cell.angle_gamma   90.00
#
_symmetry.space_group_name_H-M   'P 1'
#
loop_
_entity.id
_entity.type
_entity.pdbx_description
1 polymer ?
#
loop_
_entity_poly.entity_id
_entity_poly.type
_entity_poly.pdbx_seq_one_letter_code
_entity_poly.pdbx_strand_id
1 'polypeptide(L)'
;MDALPPSAPAAAPPLPPYVYAAADVRPRQSREIELCERASGTDWVYLSGLVAGLVGTVALDTAVLRQAGTQRVSEGESYDAWRARVEGDLSYPAVRTFGAGLVGLSTGALIGGMYLSLPKCDRSFAYGPPPEGTSRSVWPTALTLALASAALGPIVVAVETGAPYGRTLEWEVSERSVHFIVPAFTGFAGALLPYLLPPKTWRAAREIERIRAGATAQGGAYVGYTLRF
;
A
#
# COMPACT_ATOMS: atom_id res chain seq x y z
N MET A 1 50.02 -32.43 35.27
CA MET A 1 49.78 -32.70 33.83
C MET A 1 48.69 -31.75 33.40
N ASP A 2 49.08 -30.58 32.92
CA ASP A 2 48.14 -29.56 32.45
C ASP A 2 47.65 -29.96 31.05
N ALA A 3 46.36 -30.25 30.95
CA ALA A 3 45.72 -30.58 29.69
C ALA A 3 45.61 -29.31 28.83
N LEU A 4 46.21 -29.35 27.65
CA LEU A 4 46.09 -28.27 26.67
C LEU A 4 44.60 -28.07 26.28
N PRO A 5 44.13 -26.82 26.13
CA PRO A 5 42.76 -26.54 25.74
C PRO A 5 42.46 -27.12 24.35
N PRO A 6 41.22 -27.60 24.11
CA PRO A 6 40.83 -28.16 22.82
C PRO A 6 41.01 -27.12 21.72
N SER A 7 41.70 -27.50 20.66
CA SER A 7 41.86 -26.68 19.45
C SER A 7 40.49 -26.35 18.85
N ALA A 8 40.27 -25.07 18.56
CA ALA A 8 39.04 -24.62 17.91
C ALA A 8 38.83 -25.37 16.58
N PRO A 9 37.60 -25.83 16.27
CA PRO A 9 37.33 -26.53 15.03
C PRO A 9 37.67 -25.62 13.84
N ALA A 10 38.40 -26.18 12.87
CA ALA A 10 38.77 -25.48 11.65
C ALA A 10 37.50 -24.92 10.97
N ALA A 11 37.49 -23.62 10.69
CA ALA A 11 36.39 -22.97 10.01
C ALA A 11 36.11 -23.68 8.68
N ALA A 12 34.86 -24.10 8.46
CA ALA A 12 34.46 -24.72 7.21
C ALA A 12 34.77 -23.78 6.02
N PRO A 13 35.25 -24.31 4.89
CA PRO A 13 35.53 -23.48 3.72
C PRO A 13 34.25 -22.77 3.25
N PRO A 14 34.34 -21.52 2.76
CA PRO A 14 33.20 -20.81 2.22
C PRO A 14 32.63 -21.61 1.04
N LEU A 15 31.30 -21.83 1.05
CA LEU A 15 30.60 -22.49 -0.04
C LEU A 15 30.83 -21.72 -1.36
N PRO A 16 31.05 -22.41 -2.49
CA PRO A 16 31.24 -21.74 -3.78
C PRO A 16 30.00 -20.90 -4.14
N PRO A 17 30.18 -19.78 -4.86
CA PRO A 17 29.07 -18.97 -5.33
C PRO A 17 28.17 -19.80 -6.24
N TYR A 18 26.91 -19.99 -5.82
CA TYR A 18 25.92 -20.75 -6.58
C TYR A 18 25.41 -19.89 -7.76
N VAL A 19 25.41 -20.46 -8.95
CA VAL A 19 24.84 -19.84 -10.15
C VAL A 19 23.37 -20.22 -10.21
N TYR A 20 22.48 -19.23 -10.02
CA TYR A 20 21.04 -19.45 -10.15
C TYR A 20 20.67 -19.66 -11.62
N ALA A 21 19.99 -20.76 -11.93
CA ALA A 21 19.31 -20.89 -13.21
C ALA A 21 18.11 -19.94 -13.27
N ALA A 22 17.71 -19.50 -14.47
CA ALA A 22 16.50 -18.69 -14.64
C ALA A 22 15.23 -19.39 -14.10
N ALA A 23 15.27 -20.71 -13.97
CA ALA A 23 14.21 -21.55 -13.42
C ALA A 23 14.40 -21.92 -11.92
N ASP A 24 15.49 -21.47 -11.27
CA ASP A 24 15.68 -21.73 -9.84
C ASP A 24 14.81 -20.79 -9.00
N VAL A 25 13.71 -21.32 -8.49
CA VAL A 25 12.78 -20.53 -7.67
C VAL A 25 12.94 -20.84 -6.17
N ARG A 26 13.61 -21.94 -5.81
CA ARG A 26 13.71 -22.41 -4.41
C ARG A 26 14.79 -21.69 -3.61
N PRO A 27 14.55 -21.39 -2.31
CA PRO A 27 15.61 -20.97 -1.42
C PRO A 27 16.59 -22.12 -1.20
N ARG A 28 17.87 -21.90 -1.52
CA ARG A 28 18.95 -22.90 -1.38
C ARG A 28 19.87 -22.58 -0.21
N GLN A 29 20.07 -21.29 0.05
CA GLN A 29 20.92 -20.82 1.13
C GLN A 29 20.10 -20.66 2.42
N SER A 30 20.72 -20.89 3.58
CA SER A 30 20.10 -20.69 4.89
C SER A 30 19.47 -19.30 5.03
N ARG A 31 20.15 -18.27 4.49
CA ARG A 31 19.64 -16.89 4.45
C ARG A 31 18.38 -16.74 3.59
N GLU A 32 18.29 -17.42 2.44
CA GLU A 32 17.09 -17.36 1.60
C GLU A 32 15.90 -18.06 2.26
N ILE A 33 16.15 -19.16 2.99
CA ILE A 33 15.11 -19.87 3.75
C ILE A 33 14.55 -18.96 4.83
N GLU A 34 15.41 -18.32 5.62
CA GLU A 34 14.99 -17.37 6.67
C GLU A 34 14.19 -16.20 6.07
N LEU A 35 14.63 -15.63 4.95
CA LEU A 35 13.91 -14.55 4.27
C LEU A 35 12.54 -15.04 3.73
N CYS A 36 12.47 -16.26 3.19
CA CYS A 36 11.22 -16.85 2.73
C CYS A 36 10.25 -17.09 3.88
N GLU A 37 10.72 -17.60 5.03
CA GLU A 37 9.91 -17.75 6.23
C GLU A 37 9.32 -16.41 6.68
N ARG A 38 10.14 -15.35 6.70
CA ARG A 38 9.70 -13.98 7.00
C ARG A 38 8.69 -13.43 5.98
N ALA A 39 8.79 -13.83 4.71
CA ALA A 39 7.88 -13.41 3.64
C ALA A 39 6.64 -14.32 3.50
N SER A 40 6.57 -15.43 4.23
CA SER A 40 5.49 -16.42 4.15
C SER A 40 4.26 -16.09 5.00
N GLY A 41 4.39 -15.14 5.92
CA GLY A 41 3.31 -14.68 6.79
C GLY A 41 2.74 -13.35 6.34
N THR A 42 1.47 -13.08 6.67
CA THR A 42 0.89 -11.74 6.53
C THR A 42 1.48 -10.80 7.59
N ASP A 43 1.87 -9.59 7.20
CA ASP A 43 2.30 -8.55 8.16
C ASP A 43 1.08 -7.88 8.82
N TRP A 44 0.50 -8.55 9.81
CA TRP A 44 -0.71 -8.09 10.51
C TRP A 44 -0.53 -6.76 11.24
N VAL A 45 0.67 -6.47 11.73
CA VAL A 45 0.96 -5.19 12.41
C VAL A 45 0.88 -4.04 11.40
N TYR A 46 1.47 -4.24 10.22
CA TYR A 46 1.38 -3.25 9.15
C TYR A 46 -0.07 -3.07 8.65
N LEU A 47 -0.77 -4.17 8.40
CA LEU A 47 -2.15 -4.13 7.91
C LEU A 47 -3.10 -3.48 8.92
N SER A 48 -2.98 -3.83 10.21
CA SER A 48 -3.80 -3.22 11.27
C SER A 48 -3.53 -1.73 11.42
N GLY A 49 -2.28 -1.28 11.27
CA GLY A 49 -1.93 0.14 11.25
C GLY A 49 -2.63 0.91 10.12
N LEU A 50 -2.72 0.33 8.93
CA LEU A 50 -3.42 0.94 7.80
C LEU A 50 -4.94 0.99 8.01
N VAL A 51 -5.53 -0.09 8.54
CA VAL A 51 -6.95 -0.13 8.87
C VAL A 51 -7.28 0.91 9.95
N ALA A 52 -6.49 0.98 11.02
CA ALA A 52 -6.65 1.98 12.07
C ALA A 52 -6.49 3.41 11.52
N GLY A 53 -5.54 3.61 10.60
CA GLY A 53 -5.37 4.88 9.89
C GLY A 53 -6.61 5.31 9.11
N LEU A 54 -7.21 4.40 8.34
CA LEU A 54 -8.46 4.66 7.62
C LEU A 54 -9.62 4.96 8.59
N VAL A 55 -9.85 4.12 9.61
CA VAL A 55 -10.91 4.37 10.59
C VAL A 55 -10.70 5.72 11.29
N GLY A 56 -9.46 6.07 11.60
CA GLY A 56 -9.09 7.35 12.20
C GLY A 56 -9.37 8.56 11.31
N THR A 57 -9.05 8.49 10.00
CA THR A 57 -9.35 9.58 9.05
C THR A 57 -10.85 9.77 8.86
N VAL A 58 -11.61 8.69 8.80
CA VAL A 58 -13.08 8.73 8.71
C VAL A 58 -13.71 9.30 9.99
N ALA A 59 -13.23 8.86 11.16
CA ALA A 59 -13.68 9.39 12.44
C ALA A 59 -13.34 10.90 12.57
N LEU A 60 -12.16 11.32 12.11
CA LEU A 60 -11.76 12.73 12.11
C LEU A 60 -12.62 13.57 11.15
N ASP A 61 -12.90 13.08 9.94
CA ASP A 61 -13.77 13.76 8.97
C ASP A 61 -15.17 13.96 9.53
N THR A 62 -15.76 12.88 10.07
CA THR A 62 -17.12 12.89 10.59
C THR A 62 -17.27 13.71 11.88
N ALA A 63 -16.33 13.58 12.82
CA ALA A 63 -16.42 14.25 14.11
C ALA A 63 -15.98 15.71 14.09
N VAL A 64 -14.95 16.06 13.30
CA VAL A 64 -14.34 17.40 13.36
C VAL A 64 -14.67 18.22 12.12
N LEU A 65 -14.39 17.69 10.94
CA LEU A 65 -14.43 18.47 9.69
C LEU A 65 -15.88 18.74 9.25
N ARG A 66 -16.79 17.79 9.47
CA ARG A 66 -18.21 17.97 9.16
C ARG A 66 -18.99 18.73 10.22
N GLN A 67 -18.66 18.58 11.49
CA GLN A 67 -19.29 19.36 12.56
C GLN A 67 -18.94 20.84 12.44
N ALA A 68 -17.68 21.16 12.11
CA ALA A 68 -17.28 22.53 11.80
C ALA A 68 -18.13 23.11 10.65
N GLY A 69 -18.43 22.31 9.62
CA GLY A 69 -19.25 22.74 8.49
C GLY A 69 -20.77 22.74 8.71
N THR A 70 -21.27 22.25 9.84
CA THR A 70 -22.72 22.18 10.15
C THR A 70 -23.04 23.09 11.32
N GLN A 71 -22.68 24.38 11.23
CA GLN A 71 -23.41 25.38 12.02
C GLN A 71 -24.87 25.34 11.57
N ARG A 72 -25.74 24.81 12.43
CA ARG A 72 -27.19 24.87 12.21
C ARG A 72 -27.55 26.34 12.04
N VAL A 73 -28.22 26.68 10.94
CA VAL A 73 -28.89 27.97 10.80
C VAL A 73 -29.71 28.16 12.07
N SER A 74 -29.41 29.21 12.82
CA SER A 74 -30.16 29.47 14.05
C SER A 74 -31.61 29.71 13.67
N GLU A 75 -32.54 29.15 14.44
CA GLU A 75 -33.97 29.24 14.17
C GLU A 75 -34.37 30.74 14.18
N GLY A 76 -34.58 31.32 12.99
CA GLY A 76 -34.84 32.75 12.80
C GLY A 76 -33.81 33.54 11.99
N GLU A 77 -32.68 32.94 11.60
CA GLU A 77 -31.70 33.60 10.73
C GLU A 77 -32.14 33.55 9.25
N SER A 78 -32.11 34.69 8.57
CA SER A 78 -32.43 34.75 7.14
C SER A 78 -31.34 34.07 6.31
N TYR A 79 -31.74 33.40 5.22
CA TYR A 79 -30.82 32.72 4.32
C TYR A 79 -29.69 33.64 3.81
N ASP A 80 -30.00 34.91 3.54
CA ASP A 80 -29.01 35.89 3.06
C ASP A 80 -27.99 36.27 4.14
N ALA A 81 -28.39 36.33 5.42
CA ALA A 81 -27.49 36.61 6.54
C ALA A 81 -26.53 35.43 6.80
N TRP A 82 -27.03 34.20 6.69
CA TRP A 82 -26.20 33.00 6.73
C TRP A 82 -25.22 33.00 5.55
N ARG A 83 -25.72 33.25 4.34
CA ARG A 83 -24.92 33.26 3.11
C ARG A 83 -23.78 34.29 3.19
N ALA A 84 -24.06 35.52 3.60
CA ALA A 84 -23.06 36.58 3.74
C ALA A 84 -21.96 36.24 4.77
N ARG A 85 -22.29 35.42 5.79
CA ARG A 85 -21.33 34.96 6.79
C ARG A 85 -20.43 33.84 6.26
N VAL A 86 -20.99 32.95 5.45
CA VAL A 86 -20.28 31.77 4.92
C VAL A 86 -19.51 32.08 3.63
N GLU A 87 -20.01 32.97 2.76
CA GLU A 87 -19.33 33.39 1.53
C GLU A 87 -18.00 34.12 1.79
N GLY A 88 -17.77 34.62 3.01
CA GLY A 88 -16.50 35.23 3.42
C GLY A 88 -15.44 34.26 3.93
N ASP A 89 -15.82 33.03 4.34
CA ASP A 89 -14.91 32.05 4.95
C ASP A 89 -14.65 30.88 3.98
N LEU A 90 -13.63 31.05 3.12
CA LEU A 90 -13.11 29.98 2.26
C LEU A 90 -12.66 28.73 3.03
N SER A 91 -12.52 28.84 4.36
CA SER A 91 -12.11 27.76 5.25
C SER A 91 -13.06 26.56 5.22
N TYR A 92 -14.37 26.76 5.05
CA TYR A 92 -15.35 25.66 5.12
C TYR A 92 -15.27 24.64 3.97
N PRO A 93 -15.33 25.05 2.68
CA PRO A 93 -15.20 24.09 1.57
C PRO A 93 -13.81 23.46 1.50
N ALA A 94 -12.76 24.22 1.86
CA ALA A 94 -11.39 23.70 1.91
C ALA A 94 -11.23 22.59 2.97
N VAL A 95 -11.80 22.78 4.17
CA VAL A 95 -11.74 21.80 5.27
C VAL A 95 -12.47 20.51 4.91
N ARG A 96 -13.66 20.59 4.28
CA ARG A 96 -14.41 19.40 3.82
C ARG A 96 -13.69 18.68 2.68
N THR A 97 -13.14 19.43 1.73
CA THR A 97 -12.35 18.86 0.63
C THR A 97 -11.09 18.15 1.14
N PHE A 98 -10.44 18.74 2.15
CA PHE A 98 -9.28 18.14 2.79
C PHE A 98 -9.63 16.83 3.49
N GLY A 99 -10.76 16.78 4.20
CA GLY A 99 -11.29 15.55 4.81
C GLY A 99 -11.51 14.44 3.78
N ALA A 100 -12.19 14.75 2.68
CA ALA A 100 -12.38 13.81 1.56
C ALA A 100 -11.03 13.33 0.98
N GLY A 101 -10.04 14.23 0.87
CA GLY A 101 -8.69 13.88 0.44
C GLY A 101 -7.96 12.93 1.40
N LEU A 102 -8.11 13.10 2.72
CA LEU A 102 -7.52 12.19 3.71
C LEU A 102 -8.16 10.81 3.66
N VAL A 103 -9.48 10.74 3.50
CA VAL A 103 -10.21 9.46 3.33
C VAL A 103 -9.76 8.76 2.04
N GLY A 104 -9.63 9.49 0.93
CA GLY A 104 -9.07 8.97 -0.32
C GLY A 104 -7.67 8.42 -0.11
N LEU A 105 -6.75 9.21 0.46
CA LEU A 105 -5.36 8.83 0.72
C LEU A 105 -5.24 7.56 1.57
N SER A 106 -5.98 7.50 2.69
CA SER A 106 -5.96 6.35 3.59
C SER A 106 -6.59 5.09 2.96
N THR A 107 -7.65 5.25 2.16
CA THR A 107 -8.24 4.15 1.37
C THR A 107 -7.22 3.58 0.39
N GLY A 108 -6.53 4.43 -0.36
CA GLY A 108 -5.46 4.02 -1.26
C GLY A 108 -4.34 3.29 -0.54
N ALA A 109 -3.84 3.87 0.56
CA ALA A 109 -2.79 3.28 1.37
C ALA A 109 -3.18 1.89 1.90
N LEU A 110 -4.44 1.71 2.31
CA LEU A 110 -4.96 0.42 2.73
C LEU A 110 -4.96 -0.60 1.58
N ILE A 111 -5.47 -0.24 0.39
CA ILE A 111 -5.53 -1.16 -0.75
C ILE A 111 -4.12 -1.57 -1.22
N GLY A 112 -3.23 -0.60 -1.43
CA GLY A 112 -1.84 -0.86 -1.83
C GLY A 112 -1.09 -1.64 -0.76
N GLY A 113 -1.27 -1.27 0.51
CA GLY A 113 -0.58 -1.88 1.63
C GLY A 113 -1.10 -3.28 1.95
N MET A 114 -2.39 -3.54 1.75
CA MET A 114 -2.96 -4.88 1.86
C MET A 114 -2.25 -5.82 0.88
N TYR A 115 -2.13 -5.43 -0.39
CA TYR A 115 -1.38 -6.22 -1.36
C TYR A 115 0.07 -6.48 -0.93
N LEU A 116 0.78 -5.49 -0.41
CA LEU A 116 2.17 -5.65 0.04
C LEU A 116 2.29 -6.51 1.31
N SER A 117 1.28 -6.48 2.19
CA SER A 117 1.25 -7.25 3.44
C SER A 117 0.98 -8.73 3.22
N LEU A 118 0.41 -9.12 2.07
CA LEU A 118 0.15 -10.51 1.73
C LEU A 118 1.43 -11.33 1.59
N PRO A 119 1.37 -12.64 1.88
CA PRO A 119 2.51 -13.53 1.74
C PRO A 119 3.05 -13.50 0.30
N LYS A 120 4.37 -13.38 0.18
CA LYS A 120 5.08 -13.36 -1.11
C LYS A 120 5.85 -14.65 -1.37
N CYS A 121 6.14 -15.41 -0.32
CA CYS A 121 6.70 -16.75 -0.45
C CYS A 121 5.58 -17.78 -0.32
N ASP A 122 5.43 -18.63 -1.34
CA ASP A 122 4.53 -19.77 -1.28
C ASP A 122 5.18 -20.89 -0.45
N ARG A 123 4.50 -21.41 0.57
CA ARG A 123 5.01 -22.55 1.36
C ARG A 123 4.99 -23.86 0.56
N SER A 124 4.19 -23.91 -0.49
CA SER A 124 4.08 -25.05 -1.41
C SER A 124 5.13 -25.04 -2.51
N PHE A 125 6.35 -24.59 -2.20
CA PHE A 125 7.56 -24.80 -3.01
C PHE A 125 7.80 -26.31 -3.24
N ALA A 126 6.98 -26.91 -4.10
CA ALA A 126 7.05 -28.30 -4.48
C ALA A 126 8.27 -28.47 -5.38
N TYR A 127 9.06 -29.51 -5.12
CA TYR A 127 9.06 -30.68 -6.00
C TYR A 127 9.10 -30.55 -7.56
N GLY A 128 9.28 -29.41 -8.23
CA GLY A 128 9.25 -29.38 -9.71
C GLY A 128 9.84 -28.12 -10.37
N PRO A 129 10.12 -28.19 -11.68
CA PRO A 129 10.49 -27.01 -12.47
C PRO A 129 9.31 -26.02 -12.47
N PRO A 130 9.59 -24.70 -12.37
CA PRO A 130 8.55 -23.70 -12.45
C PRO A 130 7.84 -23.75 -13.81
N PRO A 131 6.54 -23.45 -13.89
CA PRO A 131 5.92 -23.13 -15.17
C PRO A 131 6.63 -21.88 -15.72
N GLU A 132 7.31 -22.05 -16.85
CA GLU A 132 8.02 -20.98 -17.55
C GLU A 132 7.06 -19.80 -17.80
N GLY A 133 7.50 -18.57 -17.51
CA GLY A 133 6.74 -17.35 -17.81
C GLY A 133 6.16 -16.59 -16.61
N THR A 134 6.58 -16.89 -15.38
CA THR A 134 6.13 -16.17 -14.17
C THR A 134 7.08 -15.07 -13.68
N SER A 135 7.75 -14.35 -14.58
CA SER A 135 8.32 -13.03 -14.23
C SER A 135 7.21 -11.98 -14.20
N ARG A 136 6.32 -12.05 -13.19
CA ARG A 136 5.30 -11.00 -13.02
C ARG A 136 6.02 -9.72 -12.65
N SER A 137 6.10 -8.77 -13.58
CA SER A 137 6.58 -7.44 -13.25
C SER A 137 5.63 -6.85 -12.20
N VAL A 138 6.20 -6.31 -11.12
CA VAL A 138 5.44 -5.77 -9.99
C VAL A 138 4.67 -4.51 -10.39
N TRP A 139 5.17 -3.81 -11.41
CA TRP A 139 4.71 -2.47 -11.77
C TRP A 139 3.27 -2.43 -12.33
N PRO A 140 2.84 -3.32 -13.25
CA PRO A 140 1.44 -3.42 -13.65
C PRO A 140 0.49 -3.69 -12.49
N THR A 141 0.88 -4.52 -11.51
CA THR A 141 0.05 -4.78 -10.33
C THR A 141 -0.06 -3.53 -9.45
N ALA A 142 1.04 -2.81 -9.24
CA ALA A 142 1.02 -1.53 -8.51
C ALA A 142 0.11 -0.50 -9.20
N LEU A 143 0.22 -0.38 -10.53
CA LEU A 143 -0.59 0.55 -11.32
C LEU A 143 -2.08 0.20 -11.29
N THR A 144 -2.43 -1.09 -11.46
CA THR A 144 -3.83 -1.54 -11.42
C THR A 144 -4.45 -1.31 -10.04
N LEU A 145 -3.70 -1.55 -8.96
CA LEU A 145 -4.15 -1.24 -7.60
C LEU A 145 -4.30 0.27 -7.38
N ALA A 146 -3.39 1.09 -7.92
CA ALA A 146 -3.50 2.55 -7.82
C ALA A 146 -4.72 3.08 -8.57
N LEU A 147 -5.00 2.56 -9.77
CA LEU A 147 -6.21 2.90 -10.54
C LEU A 147 -7.49 2.43 -9.85
N ALA A 148 -7.50 1.21 -9.30
CA ALA A 148 -8.61 0.70 -8.51
C ALA A 148 -8.86 1.58 -7.27
N SER A 149 -7.79 2.01 -6.60
CA SER A 149 -7.87 2.92 -5.45
C SER A 149 -8.40 4.31 -5.85
N ALA A 150 -8.02 4.80 -7.02
CA ALA A 150 -8.55 6.05 -7.57
C ALA A 150 -10.07 5.97 -7.81
N ALA A 151 -10.57 4.83 -8.27
CA ALA A 151 -12.00 4.61 -8.46
C ALA A 151 -12.75 4.42 -7.13
N LEU A 152 -12.12 3.78 -6.14
CA LEU A 152 -12.74 3.48 -4.84
C LEU A 152 -12.77 4.68 -3.89
N GLY A 153 -11.79 5.58 -3.93
CA GLY A 153 -11.72 6.76 -3.07
C GLY A 153 -13.02 7.58 -3.04
N PRO A 154 -13.55 8.02 -4.20
CA PRO A 154 -14.80 8.78 -4.27
C PRO A 154 -16.01 7.99 -3.77
N ILE A 155 -16.04 6.66 -3.97
CA ILE A 155 -17.14 5.80 -3.53
C ILE A 155 -17.19 5.76 -2.00
N VAL A 156 -16.04 5.60 -1.34
CA VAL A 156 -15.95 5.62 0.13
C VAL A 156 -16.44 6.95 0.69
N VAL A 157 -15.99 8.07 0.11
CA VAL A 157 -16.45 9.41 0.50
C VAL A 157 -17.96 9.58 0.27
N ALA A 158 -18.52 9.05 -0.83
CA ALA A 158 -19.95 9.12 -1.11
C ALA A 158 -20.78 8.30 -0.11
N VAL A 159 -20.30 7.12 0.30
CA VAL A 159 -20.94 6.30 1.34
C VAL A 159 -20.94 7.03 2.67
N GLU A 160 -19.81 7.61 3.05
CA GLU A 160 -19.70 8.35 4.31
C GLU A 160 -20.57 9.61 4.34
N THR A 161 -20.70 10.30 3.21
CA THR A 161 -21.50 11.56 3.11
C THR A 161 -23.00 11.30 3.10
N GLY A 162 -23.44 10.04 3.06
CA GLY A 162 -24.85 9.67 3.16
C GLY A 162 -25.61 9.78 1.83
N ALA A 163 -24.90 9.83 0.70
CA ALA A 163 -25.48 9.82 -0.64
C ALA A 163 -26.51 8.69 -0.87
N PRO A 164 -26.36 7.46 -0.33
CA PRO A 164 -27.39 6.42 -0.50
C PRO A 164 -28.63 6.56 0.42
N TYR A 165 -28.66 7.49 1.38
CA TYR A 165 -29.75 7.59 2.38
C TYR A 165 -30.55 8.91 2.32
N GLY A 166 -30.56 9.62 1.19
CA GLY A 166 -31.52 10.69 0.92
C GLY A 166 -31.26 12.04 1.61
N ARG A 167 -30.13 12.20 2.31
CA ARG A 167 -29.63 13.53 2.69
C ARG A 167 -28.75 14.06 1.56
N THR A 168 -29.38 14.69 0.57
CA THR A 168 -28.63 15.49 -0.40
C THR A 168 -28.06 16.68 0.36
N LEU A 169 -26.76 16.63 0.69
CA LEU A 169 -26.03 17.87 0.96
C LEU A 169 -26.19 18.72 -0.30
N GLU A 170 -26.82 19.89 -0.18
CA GLU A 170 -26.98 20.85 -1.27
C GLU A 170 -25.62 21.48 -1.58
N TRP A 171 -24.69 20.68 -2.10
CA TRP A 171 -23.42 21.16 -2.58
C TRP A 171 -23.62 21.82 -3.94
N GLU A 172 -22.90 22.91 -4.14
CA GLU A 172 -22.73 23.52 -5.45
C GLU A 172 -22.10 22.49 -6.41
N VAL A 173 -22.42 22.58 -7.70
CA VAL A 173 -21.91 21.64 -8.73
C VAL A 173 -20.37 21.60 -8.75
N SER A 174 -19.75 22.75 -8.54
CA SER A 174 -18.29 22.91 -8.40
C SER A 174 -17.75 22.10 -7.21
N GLU A 175 -18.32 22.25 -6.02
CA GLU A 175 -17.96 21.50 -4.80
C GLU A 175 -18.12 19.98 -5.00
N ARG A 176 -19.20 19.53 -5.66
CA ARG A 176 -19.42 18.09 -5.97
C ARG A 176 -18.29 17.50 -6.79
N SER A 177 -17.84 18.22 -7.82
CA SER A 177 -16.75 17.77 -8.69
C SER A 177 -15.44 17.61 -7.92
N VAL A 178 -15.14 18.55 -7.01
CA VAL A 178 -13.94 18.52 -6.18
C VAL A 178 -13.98 17.33 -5.22
N HIS A 179 -15.14 17.05 -4.62
CA HIS A 179 -15.38 15.88 -3.79
C HIS A 179 -15.33 14.54 -4.53
N PHE A 180 -15.28 14.54 -5.86
CA PHE A 180 -15.00 13.34 -6.65
C PHE A 180 -13.51 13.28 -7.05
N ILE A 181 -12.97 14.38 -7.56
CA ILE A 181 -11.61 14.44 -8.13
C ILE A 181 -10.55 14.28 -7.05
N VAL A 182 -10.67 15.01 -5.94
CA VAL A 182 -9.66 15.01 -4.86
C VAL A 182 -9.49 13.63 -4.22
N PRO A 183 -10.56 12.93 -3.77
CA PRO A 183 -10.41 11.58 -3.23
C PRO A 183 -9.90 10.56 -4.27
N ALA A 184 -10.19 10.75 -5.56
CA ALA A 184 -9.64 9.89 -6.61
C ALA A 184 -8.12 10.04 -6.74
N PHE A 185 -7.62 11.28 -6.85
CA PHE A 185 -6.18 11.53 -6.95
C PHE A 185 -5.43 11.15 -5.68
N THR A 186 -5.99 11.48 -4.52
CA THR A 186 -5.38 11.11 -3.24
C THR A 186 -5.44 9.60 -2.99
N GLY A 187 -6.49 8.90 -3.42
CA GLY A 187 -6.55 7.44 -3.42
C GLY A 187 -5.50 6.79 -4.31
N PHE A 188 -5.27 7.33 -5.51
CA PHE A 188 -4.17 6.90 -6.37
C PHE A 188 -2.80 7.08 -5.68
N ALA A 189 -2.53 8.29 -5.16
CA ALA A 189 -1.27 8.60 -4.48
C ALA A 189 -1.08 7.76 -3.21
N GLY A 190 -2.15 7.58 -2.44
CA GLY A 190 -2.19 6.76 -1.23
C GLY A 190 -1.79 5.32 -1.51
N ALA A 191 -2.22 4.73 -2.63
CA ALA A 191 -1.85 3.37 -3.02
C ALA A 191 -0.35 3.17 -3.26
N LEU A 192 0.39 4.25 -3.55
CA LEU A 192 1.84 4.22 -3.74
C LEU A 192 2.61 4.44 -2.43
N LEU A 193 1.99 5.03 -1.40
CA LEU A 193 2.63 5.32 -0.11
C LEU A 193 3.20 4.06 0.58
N PRO A 194 2.53 2.89 0.56
CA PRO A 194 3.07 1.63 1.06
C PRO A 194 4.40 1.20 0.43
N TYR A 195 4.72 1.65 -0.78
CA TYR A 195 5.99 1.34 -1.43
C TYR A 195 7.16 2.16 -0.87
N LEU A 196 6.90 3.34 -0.29
CA LEU A 196 7.90 4.15 0.41
C LEU A 196 8.21 3.59 1.80
N LEU A 197 7.20 3.05 2.48
CA LEU A 197 7.30 2.44 3.80
C LEU A 197 6.88 0.95 3.73
N PRO A 198 7.69 0.09 3.11
CA PRO A 198 7.28 -1.26 2.81
C PRO A 198 7.18 -2.15 4.07
N PRO A 199 6.19 -3.07 4.11
CA PRO A 199 6.09 -4.07 5.18
C PRO A 199 7.29 -5.01 5.18
N LYS A 200 7.45 -5.76 6.26
CA LYS A 200 8.59 -6.69 6.42
C LYS A 200 8.57 -7.79 5.35
N THR A 201 7.38 -8.24 4.97
CA THR A 201 7.14 -9.25 3.93
C THR A 201 7.70 -8.82 2.57
N TRP A 202 7.42 -7.58 2.16
CA TRP A 202 7.90 -7.02 0.91
C TRP A 202 9.41 -6.82 0.90
N ARG A 203 9.97 -6.30 2.01
CA ARG A 203 11.42 -6.11 2.15
C ARG A 203 12.16 -7.44 2.05
N ALA A 204 11.66 -8.49 2.70
CA ALA A 204 12.25 -9.81 2.62
C ALA A 204 12.20 -10.37 1.18
N ALA A 205 11.08 -10.21 0.48
CA ALA A 205 10.96 -10.62 -0.93
C ALA A 205 11.96 -9.88 -1.85
N ARG A 206 12.10 -8.56 -1.70
CA ARG A 206 13.07 -7.77 -2.50
C ARG A 206 14.52 -8.12 -2.19
N GLU A 207 14.84 -8.50 -0.96
CA GLU A 207 16.17 -8.96 -0.61
C GLU A 207 16.50 -10.30 -1.26
N ILE A 208 15.54 -11.23 -1.35
CA ILE A 208 15.71 -12.49 -2.10
C ILE A 208 15.97 -12.20 -3.59
N GLU A 209 15.19 -11.30 -4.20
CA GLU A 209 15.42 -10.88 -5.59
C GLU A 209 16.82 -10.28 -5.78
N ARG A 210 17.29 -9.46 -4.83
CA ARG A 210 18.63 -8.87 -4.86
C ARG A 210 19.73 -9.93 -4.75
N ILE A 211 19.57 -10.94 -3.90
CA ILE A 211 20.55 -12.04 -3.77
C ILE A 211 20.65 -12.81 -5.10
N ARG A 212 19.50 -13.10 -5.73
CA ARG A 212 19.44 -13.83 -7.01
C ARG A 212 19.96 -13.01 -8.18
N ALA A 213 19.68 -11.71 -8.20
CA ALA A 213 20.21 -10.78 -9.20
C ALA A 213 21.70 -10.46 -8.99
N GLY A 214 22.21 -10.55 -7.75
CA GLY A 214 23.61 -10.27 -7.41
C GLY A 214 24.56 -11.44 -7.69
N ALA A 215 24.06 -12.68 -7.69
CA ALA A 215 24.83 -13.88 -8.00
C ALA A 215 25.27 -14.00 -9.49
N THR A 216 24.88 -13.06 -10.35
CA THR A 216 25.25 -13.01 -11.77
C THR A 216 26.39 -12.04 -12.10
N ALA A 217 27.01 -11.42 -11.09
CA ALA A 217 28.04 -10.37 -11.25
C ALA A 217 29.39 -10.85 -11.84
N GLN A 218 29.57 -12.14 -12.14
CA GLN A 218 30.82 -12.69 -12.69
C GLN A 218 30.76 -13.19 -14.15
N GLY A 219 29.74 -12.85 -14.95
CA GLY A 219 29.87 -13.14 -16.39
C GLY A 219 28.67 -13.01 -17.34
N GLY A 220 27.55 -12.40 -16.96
CA GLY A 220 26.50 -12.12 -17.95
C GLY A 220 25.13 -11.86 -17.32
N ALA A 221 24.63 -10.64 -17.46
CA ALA A 221 23.25 -10.32 -17.16
C ALA A 221 22.37 -10.80 -18.33
N TYR A 222 21.63 -11.89 -18.15
CA TYR A 222 20.52 -12.22 -19.03
C TYR A 222 19.26 -11.53 -18.49
N VAL A 223 18.86 -10.44 -19.15
CA VAL A 223 17.48 -9.96 -19.08
C VAL A 223 16.74 -10.56 -20.27
N GLY A 224 16.09 -11.69 -20.05
CA GLY A 224 15.22 -12.29 -21.05
C GLY A 224 13.95 -11.47 -21.19
N TYR A 225 13.93 -10.49 -22.08
CA TYR A 225 12.67 -9.94 -22.59
C TYR A 225 12.18 -10.86 -23.70
N THR A 226 11.20 -11.71 -23.40
CA THR A 226 10.42 -12.37 -24.46
C THR A 226 9.44 -11.34 -25.03
N LEU A 227 9.86 -10.63 -26.07
CA LEU A 227 8.92 -9.95 -26.97
C LEU A 227 8.37 -11.03 -27.93
N ARG A 228 7.11 -11.41 -27.74
CA ARG A 228 6.36 -12.12 -28.78
C ARG A 228 5.73 -11.05 -29.67
N PHE A 229 6.12 -11.03 -30.95
CA PHE A 229 5.40 -10.36 -32.02
C PHE A 229 4.42 -11.34 -32.65
#